data_AF-A0A4Q1F5U2-F1
#
_entry.id   AF-A0A4Q1F5U2-F1
#
_cell.length_a   1.000
_cell.length_b   1.000
_cell.length_c   1.000
_cell.angle_alpha   90.00
_cell.angle_beta   90.00
_cell.angle_gamma   90.00
#
_symmetry.space_group_name_H-M   'P 1'
#
loop_
_entity.id
_entity.type
_entity.pdbx_description
1 polymer ?
#
loop_
_entity_poly.entity_id
_entity_poly.type
_entity_poly.pdbx_seq_one_letter_code
_entity_poly.pdbx_strand_id
1 'polypeptide(L)'
;MKYLKLIRYKNLLMLAFMQVLFRYAFLKQQDIPLALSDCQYGLLVLCTVLLAAAGYVINNIYDVATDTINKPSDVVIGKGISETAAYNIYIGLNISGVAIGFLLSNIILRPSFASLFILIAALLYFYATTLKQIMILGNFVVAALLSVSVLIIGIFDLFPVVNSENQAQMASLFSILIDYALFAFMISFTREIVKDIEDVNGDYNQGMNTLPIAIGISRAAKIALACAIIPFILSLLYINTYFVQNHLYIVTIYAFAFVLAPLLYFIVKVFNAKSKKDFQHLSTVLKFILFFGILSILIISLNIKYNA
;
A
#
# COMPACT_ATOMS: atom_id res chain seq x y z
N MET A 1 -22.55 8.60 4.43
CA MET A 1 -21.24 9.03 3.88
C MET A 1 -20.15 9.28 4.91
N LYS A 2 -20.44 9.87 6.09
CA LYS A 2 -19.42 10.22 7.11
C LYS A 2 -18.55 9.03 7.57
N TYR A 3 -19.14 7.86 7.84
CA TYR A 3 -18.39 6.64 8.23
C TYR A 3 -17.48 6.08 7.13
N LEU A 4 -17.90 6.13 5.86
CA LEU A 4 -17.05 5.72 4.74
C LEU A 4 -15.82 6.62 4.58
N LYS A 5 -16.00 7.92 4.88
CA LYS A 5 -14.90 8.88 4.90
C LYS A 5 -13.93 8.62 6.06
N LEU A 6 -14.46 8.27 7.24
CA LEU A 6 -13.66 7.90 8.41
C LEU A 6 -12.70 6.74 8.11
N ILE A 7 -13.18 5.68 7.47
CA ILE A 7 -12.33 4.51 7.15
C ILE A 7 -11.52 4.68 5.85
N ARG A 8 -11.62 5.83 5.18
CA ARG A 8 -10.99 6.10 3.87
C ARG A 8 -11.28 4.99 2.83
N TYR A 9 -12.56 4.67 2.64
CA TYR A 9 -13.03 3.51 1.87
C TYR A 9 -12.37 3.33 0.48
N LYS A 10 -12.03 4.41 -0.23
CA LYS A 10 -11.35 4.33 -1.54
C LYS A 10 -10.00 3.62 -1.48
N ASN A 11 -9.24 3.81 -0.40
CA ASN A 11 -7.95 3.14 -0.22
C ASN A 11 -8.16 1.67 0.15
N LEU A 12 -9.18 1.37 0.97
CA LEU A 12 -9.55 0.00 1.34
C LEU A 12 -10.03 -0.81 0.12
N LEU A 13 -10.81 -0.20 -0.77
CA LEU A 13 -11.22 -0.82 -2.02
C LEU A 13 -10.02 -1.13 -2.93
N MET A 14 -9.04 -0.23 -3.00
CA MET A 14 -7.81 -0.48 -3.76
C MET A 14 -6.99 -1.63 -3.17
N LEU A 15 -6.91 -1.71 -1.83
CA LEU A 15 -6.25 -2.82 -1.12
C LEU A 15 -6.95 -4.16 -1.40
N ALA A 16 -8.28 -4.21 -1.25
CA ALA A 16 -9.06 -5.41 -1.53
C ALA A 16 -8.96 -5.82 -3.00
N PHE A 17 -9.08 -4.85 -3.91
CA PHE A 17 -8.96 -5.07 -5.35
C PHE A 17 -7.59 -5.66 -5.71
N MET A 18 -6.51 -5.13 -5.13
CA MET A 18 -5.17 -5.67 -5.32
C MET A 18 -5.09 -7.15 -4.95
N GLN A 19 -5.54 -7.52 -3.74
CA GLN A 19 -5.46 -8.90 -3.28
C GLN A 19 -6.29 -9.84 -4.17
N VAL A 20 -7.53 -9.46 -4.49
CA VAL A 20 -8.40 -10.21 -5.41
C VAL A 20 -7.75 -10.35 -6.79
N LEU A 21 -7.13 -9.29 -7.32
CA LEU A 21 -6.49 -9.33 -8.63
C LEU A 21 -5.33 -10.35 -8.65
N PHE A 22 -4.43 -10.30 -7.67
CA PHE A 22 -3.34 -11.27 -7.58
C PHE A 22 -3.85 -12.72 -7.44
N ARG A 23 -4.89 -12.95 -6.64
CA ARG A 23 -5.45 -14.29 -6.47
C ARG A 23 -6.02 -14.86 -7.75
N TYR A 24 -6.97 -14.14 -8.35
CA TYR A 24 -7.84 -14.69 -9.39
C TYR A 24 -7.30 -14.44 -10.79
N ALA A 25 -6.66 -13.30 -11.05
CA ALA A 25 -6.09 -13.00 -12.36
C ALA A 25 -4.71 -13.62 -12.56
N PHE A 26 -3.93 -13.80 -11.49
CA PHE A 26 -2.56 -14.30 -11.56
C PHE A 26 -2.41 -15.72 -11.00
N LEU A 27 -2.52 -15.92 -9.68
CA LEU A 27 -2.17 -17.20 -9.03
C LEU A 27 -3.04 -18.38 -9.49
N LYS A 28 -4.36 -18.19 -9.63
CA LYS A 28 -5.25 -19.25 -10.15
C LYS A 28 -4.98 -19.62 -11.62
N GLN A 29 -4.19 -18.84 -12.35
CA GLN A 29 -3.82 -19.16 -13.73
C GLN A 29 -2.50 -19.95 -13.83
N GLN A 30 -1.84 -20.29 -12.71
CA GLN A 30 -0.52 -20.91 -12.68
C GLN A 30 -0.53 -22.45 -12.51
N ASP A 31 -1.71 -23.10 -12.56
CA ASP A 31 -1.88 -24.54 -12.35
C ASP A 31 -1.21 -25.09 -11.08
N ILE A 32 -1.27 -24.30 -10.00
CA ILE A 32 -0.71 -24.65 -8.69
C ILE A 32 -1.79 -24.96 -7.65
N PRO A 33 -1.50 -25.83 -6.66
CA PRO A 33 -2.33 -25.90 -5.47
C PRO A 33 -2.22 -24.60 -4.68
N LEU A 34 -3.32 -24.23 -4.03
CA LEU A 34 -3.41 -23.02 -3.23
C LEU A 34 -4.01 -23.37 -1.87
N ALA A 35 -3.47 -22.78 -0.80
CA ALA A 35 -3.79 -23.21 0.56
C ALA A 35 -5.22 -22.86 0.98
N LEU A 36 -5.74 -21.71 0.56
CA LEU A 36 -7.05 -21.21 0.98
C LEU A 36 -8.15 -21.50 -0.04
N SER A 37 -9.33 -21.92 0.42
CA SER A 37 -10.53 -21.90 -0.41
C SER A 37 -10.97 -20.46 -0.72
N ASP A 38 -11.86 -20.27 -1.69
CA ASP A 38 -12.31 -18.92 -2.09
C ASP A 38 -12.96 -18.16 -0.93
N CYS A 39 -13.69 -18.86 -0.05
CA CYS A 39 -14.28 -18.27 1.16
C CYS A 39 -13.21 -17.86 2.18
N GLN A 40 -12.22 -18.74 2.41
CA GLN A 40 -11.11 -18.45 3.33
C GLN A 40 -10.22 -17.31 2.80
N TYR A 41 -10.02 -17.24 1.48
CA TYR A 41 -9.33 -16.12 0.86
C TYR A 41 -10.13 -14.82 1.00
N GLY A 42 -11.47 -14.87 0.85
CA GLY A 42 -12.34 -13.74 1.15
C GLY A 42 -12.20 -13.24 2.59
N LEU A 43 -12.04 -14.15 3.55
CA LEU A 43 -11.73 -13.80 4.94
C LEU A 43 -10.35 -13.16 5.09
N LEU A 44 -9.33 -13.59 4.33
CA LEU A 44 -8.01 -12.96 4.33
C LEU A 44 -8.09 -11.50 3.86
N VAL A 45 -8.82 -11.26 2.76
CA VAL A 45 -9.07 -9.90 2.24
C VAL A 45 -9.87 -9.06 3.24
N LEU A 46 -10.89 -9.63 3.86
CA LEU A 46 -11.66 -8.93 4.89
C LEU A 46 -10.77 -8.56 6.09
N CYS A 47 -9.92 -9.49 6.55
CA CYS A 47 -8.98 -9.27 7.65
C CYS A 47 -8.05 -8.08 7.37
N THR A 48 -7.41 -8.05 6.19
CA THR A 48 -6.49 -6.95 5.83
C THR A 48 -7.22 -5.61 5.73
N VAL A 49 -8.43 -5.60 5.17
CA VAL A 49 -9.28 -4.40 5.07
C VAL A 49 -9.71 -3.90 6.45
N LEU A 50 -10.09 -4.78 7.38
CA LEU A 50 -10.50 -4.41 8.73
C LEU A 50 -9.34 -3.78 9.53
N LEU A 51 -8.14 -4.38 9.46
CA LEU A 51 -6.96 -3.82 10.12
C LEU A 51 -6.56 -2.46 9.52
N ALA A 52 -6.54 -2.34 8.19
CA ALA A 52 -6.28 -1.07 7.52
C ALA A 52 -7.34 0.00 7.87
N ALA A 53 -8.62 -0.40 7.95
CA ALA A 53 -9.70 0.49 8.37
C ALA A 53 -9.52 0.97 9.82
N ALA A 54 -9.14 0.07 10.74
CA ALA A 54 -8.81 0.43 12.11
C ALA A 54 -7.66 1.44 12.16
N GLY A 55 -6.60 1.19 11.38
CA GLY A 55 -5.49 2.12 11.20
C GLY A 55 -5.92 3.51 10.74
N TYR A 56 -6.83 3.60 9.77
CA TYR A 56 -7.36 4.89 9.33
C TYR A 56 -8.25 5.58 10.38
N VAL A 57 -9.03 4.83 11.14
CA VAL A 57 -9.86 5.38 12.21
C VAL A 57 -8.99 5.99 13.30
N ILE A 58 -8.01 5.26 13.82
CA ILE A 58 -7.13 5.76 14.88
C ILE A 58 -6.27 6.93 14.39
N ASN A 59 -5.81 6.88 13.14
CA ASN A 59 -5.09 7.98 12.53
C ASN A 59 -5.96 9.25 12.49
N ASN A 60 -7.22 9.15 12.05
CA ASN A 60 -8.13 10.30 12.03
C ASN A 60 -8.47 10.82 13.44
N ILE A 61 -8.49 9.97 14.48
CA ILE A 61 -8.69 10.42 15.88
C ILE A 61 -7.54 11.33 16.30
N TYR A 62 -6.30 10.92 16.04
CA TYR A 62 -5.12 11.71 16.41
C TYR A 62 -4.78 12.86 15.44
N ASP A 63 -5.41 12.92 14.27
CA ASP A 63 -5.18 13.95 13.25
C ASP A 63 -6.22 15.09 13.27
N VAL A 64 -7.18 15.10 14.20
CA VAL A 64 -8.24 16.13 14.21
C VAL A 64 -7.67 17.56 14.17
N ALA A 65 -6.62 17.83 14.95
CA ALA A 65 -6.00 19.16 15.01
C ALA A 65 -5.21 19.50 13.73
N THR A 66 -4.40 18.58 13.20
CA THR A 66 -3.64 18.77 11.95
C THR A 66 -4.56 18.90 10.75
N ASP A 67 -5.56 18.02 10.61
CA ASP A 67 -6.49 18.01 9.50
C ASP A 67 -7.44 19.20 9.51
N THR A 68 -7.73 19.82 10.67
CA THR A 68 -8.51 21.05 10.71
C THR A 68 -7.80 22.21 9.99
N ILE A 69 -6.46 22.20 9.95
CA ILE A 69 -5.64 23.18 9.24
C ILE A 69 -5.40 22.72 7.80
N ASN A 70 -4.97 21.47 7.63
CA ASN A 70 -4.52 20.96 6.34
C ASN A 70 -5.68 20.62 5.39
N LYS A 71 -6.74 19.99 5.91
CA LYS A 71 -7.84 19.38 5.14
C LYS A 71 -9.17 19.53 5.91
N PRO A 72 -9.65 20.76 6.14
CA PRO A 72 -10.80 21.02 7.04
C PRO A 72 -12.10 20.33 6.61
N SER A 73 -12.25 20.05 5.32
CA SER A 73 -13.38 19.31 4.75
C SER A 73 -13.31 17.81 5.04
N ASP A 74 -12.13 17.28 5.37
CA ASP A 74 -11.87 15.86 5.64
C ASP A 74 -12.09 15.44 7.10
N VAL A 75 -12.12 16.40 8.02
CA VAL A 75 -12.39 16.17 9.44
C VAL A 75 -13.84 15.67 9.65
N VAL A 76 -13.96 14.43 10.14
CA VAL A 76 -15.27 13.80 10.46
C VAL A 76 -15.52 13.73 11.96
N ILE A 77 -14.45 13.56 12.75
CA ILE A 77 -14.52 13.43 14.20
C ILE A 77 -14.79 14.81 14.80
N GLY A 78 -15.72 14.87 15.76
CA GLY A 78 -16.21 16.12 16.35
C GLY A 78 -17.24 16.89 15.50
N LYS A 79 -17.34 16.63 14.19
CA LYS A 79 -18.35 17.25 13.29
C LYS A 79 -19.52 16.32 12.91
N GLY A 80 -19.49 15.07 13.35
CA GLY A 80 -20.56 14.12 13.07
C GLY A 80 -20.36 12.71 13.58
N ILE A 81 -19.14 12.35 13.97
CA ILE A 81 -18.84 11.13 14.72
C ILE A 81 -18.16 11.58 16.02
N SER A 82 -18.65 11.13 17.17
CA SER A 82 -18.01 11.41 18.44
C SER A 82 -16.70 10.63 18.56
N GLU A 83 -15.76 11.16 19.35
CA GLU A 83 -14.48 10.49 19.60
C GLU A 83 -14.68 9.09 20.21
N THR A 84 -15.61 8.96 21.17
CA THR A 84 -15.98 7.67 21.77
C THR A 84 -16.49 6.66 20.72
N ALA A 85 -17.33 7.11 19.78
CA ALA A 85 -17.81 6.24 18.72
C ALA A 85 -16.67 5.82 17.77
N ALA A 86 -15.72 6.72 17.49
CA ALA A 86 -14.55 6.40 16.68
C ALA A 86 -13.65 5.36 17.37
N TYR A 87 -13.40 5.48 18.68
CA TYR A 87 -12.65 4.46 19.43
C TYR A 87 -13.38 3.11 19.46
N ASN A 88 -14.70 3.09 19.63
CA ASN A 88 -15.47 1.85 19.59
C ASN A 88 -15.36 1.16 18.22
N ILE A 89 -15.42 1.93 17.13
CA ILE A 89 -15.21 1.41 15.77
C ILE A 89 -13.78 0.88 15.62
N TYR A 90 -12.77 1.62 16.06
CA TYR A 90 -11.38 1.19 16.03
C TYR A 90 -11.16 -0.15 16.74
N ILE A 91 -11.70 -0.31 17.95
CA ILE A 91 -11.60 -1.53 18.75
C ILE A 91 -12.31 -2.69 18.03
N GLY A 92 -13.55 -2.47 17.58
CA GLY A 92 -14.34 -3.50 16.89
C GLY A 92 -13.66 -4.01 15.61
N LEU A 93 -13.09 -3.09 14.81
CA LEU A 93 -12.36 -3.43 13.59
C LEU A 93 -11.08 -4.23 13.88
N ASN A 94 -10.29 -3.82 14.87
CA ASN A 94 -9.08 -4.54 15.25
C ASN A 94 -9.37 -5.93 15.81
N ILE A 95 -10.31 -6.05 16.74
CA ILE A 95 -10.69 -7.35 17.32
C ILE A 95 -11.16 -8.30 16.20
N SER A 96 -12.02 -7.80 15.30
CA SER A 96 -12.52 -8.61 14.17
C SER A 96 -11.40 -9.01 13.22
N GLY A 97 -10.52 -8.07 12.84
CA GLY A 97 -9.39 -8.33 11.95
C GLY A 97 -8.42 -9.35 12.54
N VAL A 98 -8.00 -9.17 13.80
CA VAL A 98 -7.08 -10.10 14.49
C VAL A 98 -7.74 -11.47 14.71
N ALA A 99 -9.02 -11.52 15.06
CA ALA A 99 -9.74 -12.79 15.24
C ALA A 99 -9.82 -13.60 13.93
N ILE A 100 -10.12 -12.96 12.80
CA ILE A 100 -10.10 -13.62 11.49
C ILE A 100 -8.68 -14.07 11.13
N GLY A 101 -7.67 -13.24 11.40
CA GLY A 101 -6.27 -13.58 11.17
C GLY A 101 -5.80 -14.79 11.99
N PHE A 102 -6.23 -14.88 13.24
CA PHE A 102 -6.00 -16.05 14.10
C PHE A 102 -6.69 -17.30 13.54
N LEU A 103 -7.96 -17.20 13.13
CA LEU A 103 -8.70 -18.30 12.51
C LEU A 103 -7.97 -18.81 11.26
N LEU A 104 -7.57 -17.93 10.34
CA LEU A 104 -6.86 -18.29 9.12
C LEU A 104 -5.51 -18.96 9.39
N SER A 105 -4.77 -18.45 10.39
CA SER A 105 -3.47 -19.01 10.79
C SER A 105 -3.60 -20.45 11.30
N ASN A 106 -4.69 -20.77 12.00
CA ASN A 106 -4.99 -22.14 12.42
C ASN A 106 -5.46 -23.03 11.25
N ILE A 107 -6.26 -22.48 10.32
CA ILE A 107 -6.71 -23.20 9.13
C ILE A 107 -5.52 -23.68 8.28
N ILE A 108 -4.50 -22.85 8.11
CA ILE A 108 -3.28 -23.22 7.36
C ILE A 108 -2.26 -24.02 8.20
N LEU A 109 -2.64 -24.44 9.41
CA LEU A 109 -1.80 -25.18 10.36
C LEU A 109 -0.50 -24.45 10.76
N ARG A 110 -0.51 -23.11 10.75
CA ARG A 110 0.60 -22.23 11.14
C ARG A 110 0.14 -21.19 12.17
N PRO A 111 -0.22 -21.58 13.41
CA PRO A 111 -0.78 -20.66 14.41
C PRO A 111 0.15 -19.50 14.76
N SER A 112 1.47 -19.66 14.63
CA SER A 112 2.45 -18.59 14.84
C SER A 112 2.26 -17.40 13.90
N PHE A 113 1.65 -17.59 12.72
CA PHE A 113 1.38 -16.51 11.77
C PHE A 113 0.31 -15.53 12.28
N ALA A 114 -0.46 -15.89 13.31
CA ALA A 114 -1.39 -14.97 13.95
C ALA A 114 -0.69 -13.73 14.53
N SER A 115 0.57 -13.89 14.94
CA SER A 115 1.41 -12.79 15.44
C SER A 115 1.60 -11.66 14.41
N LEU A 116 1.55 -11.96 13.11
CA LEU A 116 1.66 -10.96 12.05
C LEU A 116 0.51 -9.95 12.11
N PHE A 117 -0.73 -10.40 12.32
CA PHE A 117 -1.89 -9.51 12.39
C PHE A 117 -1.89 -8.65 13.66
N ILE A 118 -1.43 -9.23 14.78
CA ILE A 118 -1.22 -8.49 16.03
C ILE A 118 -0.16 -7.41 15.84
N LEU A 119 0.96 -7.75 15.19
CA LEU A 119 2.03 -6.82 14.87
C LEU A 119 1.55 -5.68 13.96
N ILE A 120 0.76 -5.99 12.93
CA ILE A 120 0.17 -4.97 12.03
C ILE A 120 -0.74 -4.02 12.81
N ALA A 121 -1.64 -4.55 13.65
CA ALA A 121 -2.52 -3.73 14.48
C ALA A 121 -1.72 -2.82 15.43
N ALA A 122 -0.69 -3.36 16.08
CA ALA A 122 0.20 -2.62 16.95
C ALA A 122 0.97 -1.53 16.20
N LEU A 123 1.56 -1.85 15.04
CA LEU A 123 2.30 -0.89 14.22
C LEU A 123 1.41 0.26 13.72
N LEU A 124 0.16 -0.03 13.34
CA LEU A 124 -0.81 1.01 12.95
C LEU A 124 -1.14 1.96 14.12
N TYR A 125 -1.28 1.41 15.33
CA TYR A 125 -1.48 2.21 16.54
C TYR A 125 -0.25 3.06 16.90
N PHE A 126 0.94 2.46 16.92
CA PHE A 126 2.20 3.17 17.18
C PHE A 126 2.46 4.23 16.11
N TYR A 127 2.14 3.95 14.85
CA TYR A 127 2.21 4.95 13.79
C TYR A 127 1.35 6.18 14.11
N ALA A 128 0.07 5.98 14.43
CA ALA A 128 -0.87 7.07 14.66
C ALA A 128 -0.55 7.91 15.91
N THR A 129 0.07 7.29 16.92
CA THR A 129 0.36 7.92 18.22
C THR A 129 1.74 8.56 18.29
N THR A 130 2.78 7.88 17.79
CA THR A 130 4.18 8.28 18.01
C THR A 130 4.96 8.40 16.72
N LEU A 131 4.95 7.39 15.84
CA LEU A 131 5.90 7.32 14.73
C LEU A 131 5.63 8.36 13.65
N LYS A 132 4.38 8.83 13.48
CA LYS A 132 4.04 9.90 12.53
C LYS A 132 4.75 11.22 12.83
N GLN A 133 5.16 11.44 14.07
CA GLN A 133 5.87 12.65 14.49
C GLN A 133 7.38 12.57 14.18
N ILE A 134 7.87 11.40 13.76
CA ILE A 134 9.29 11.12 13.52
C ILE A 134 9.58 11.18 12.01
N MET A 135 10.47 12.10 11.66
CA MET A 135 10.90 12.51 10.30
C MET A 135 10.68 11.51 9.15
N ILE A 136 11.25 10.31 9.19
CA ILE A 136 11.19 9.32 8.09
C ILE A 136 10.52 8.01 8.54
N LEU A 137 10.53 7.72 9.84
CA LEU A 137 10.14 6.42 10.37
C LEU A 137 8.65 6.17 10.16
N GLY A 138 7.80 7.19 10.32
CA GLY A 138 6.38 7.10 10.03
C GLY A 138 6.10 6.74 8.57
N ASN A 139 6.76 7.43 7.61
CA ASN A 139 6.59 7.18 6.18
C ASN A 139 7.04 5.76 5.81
N PHE A 140 8.15 5.31 6.39
CA PHE A 140 8.68 3.96 6.19
C PHE A 140 7.68 2.90 6.64
N VAL A 141 7.12 3.04 7.85
CA VAL A 141 6.18 2.06 8.41
C VAL A 141 4.91 1.97 7.57
N VAL A 142 4.34 3.09 7.12
CA VAL A 142 3.14 3.08 6.26
C VAL A 142 3.43 2.38 4.92
N ALA A 143 4.57 2.69 4.31
CA ALA A 143 4.98 2.04 3.06
C ALA A 143 5.24 0.54 3.25
N ALA A 144 5.87 0.15 4.37
CA ALA A 144 6.14 -1.24 4.72
C ALA A 144 4.84 -2.02 4.96
N LEU A 145 3.86 -1.45 5.66
CA LEU A 145 2.56 -2.08 5.88
C LEU A 145 1.81 -2.32 4.56
N LEU A 146 1.87 -1.38 3.61
CA LEU A 146 1.32 -1.59 2.26
C LEU A 146 2.06 -2.73 1.54
N SER A 147 3.38 -2.77 1.61
CA SER A 147 4.20 -3.83 1.03
C SER A 147 3.84 -5.22 1.59
N VAL A 148 3.74 -5.31 2.92
CA VAL A 148 3.34 -6.54 3.63
C VAL A 148 1.95 -7.00 3.19
N SER A 149 1.04 -6.09 2.87
CA SER A 149 -0.30 -6.46 2.39
C SER A 149 -0.30 -7.25 1.07
N VAL A 150 0.72 -7.08 0.23
CA VAL A 150 0.98 -7.90 -0.97
C VAL A 150 1.57 -9.24 -0.57
N LEU A 151 2.58 -9.23 0.31
CA LEU A 151 3.27 -10.45 0.75
C LEU A 151 2.39 -11.41 1.56
N ILE A 152 1.38 -10.89 2.26
CA ILE A 152 0.39 -11.70 2.98
C ILE A 152 -0.27 -12.73 2.06
N ILE A 153 -0.47 -12.41 0.78
CA ILE A 153 -1.00 -13.35 -0.21
C ILE A 153 -0.07 -14.57 -0.31
N GLY A 154 1.23 -14.37 -0.53
CA GLY A 154 2.19 -15.47 -0.62
C GLY A 154 2.31 -16.25 0.69
N ILE A 155 2.31 -15.57 1.84
CA ILE A 155 2.47 -16.19 3.17
C ILE A 155 1.31 -17.13 3.51
N PHE A 156 0.07 -16.73 3.21
CA PHE A 156 -1.11 -17.49 3.60
C PHE A 156 -1.61 -18.46 2.53
N ASP A 157 -1.18 -18.29 1.29
CA ASP A 157 -1.82 -18.94 0.15
C ASP A 157 -0.87 -19.80 -0.69
N LEU A 158 0.43 -19.45 -0.71
CA LEU A 158 1.49 -20.21 -1.39
C LEU A 158 2.30 -21.02 -0.39
N PHE A 159 2.87 -20.35 0.63
CA PHE A 159 3.80 -20.97 1.58
C PHE A 159 3.28 -22.26 2.25
N PRO A 160 2.00 -22.37 2.67
CA PRO A 160 1.53 -23.56 3.38
C PRO A 160 1.49 -24.84 2.52
N VAL A 161 1.47 -24.71 1.20
CA VAL A 161 1.35 -25.83 0.24
C VAL A 161 2.65 -26.11 -0.52
N VAL A 162 3.76 -25.49 -0.09
CA VAL A 162 5.09 -25.76 -0.67
C VAL A 162 5.55 -27.16 -0.27
N ASN A 163 5.99 -27.92 -1.27
CA ASN A 163 6.61 -29.24 -1.12
C ASN A 163 7.84 -29.36 -2.03
N SER A 164 8.58 -30.47 -1.94
CA SER A 164 9.81 -30.67 -2.72
C SER A 164 9.60 -30.67 -4.24
N GLU A 165 8.38 -30.97 -4.72
CA GLU A 165 8.07 -31.06 -6.15
C GLU A 165 7.76 -29.69 -6.75
N ASN A 166 7.08 -28.81 -6.01
CA ASN A 166 6.64 -27.49 -6.49
C ASN A 166 7.50 -26.33 -5.98
N GLN A 167 8.53 -26.58 -5.16
CA GLN A 167 9.33 -25.54 -4.50
C GLN A 167 9.88 -24.48 -5.45
N ALA A 168 10.42 -24.89 -6.61
CA ALA A 168 11.00 -23.97 -7.58
C ALA A 168 9.93 -23.04 -8.19
N GLN A 169 8.77 -23.59 -8.56
CA GLN A 169 7.66 -22.83 -9.11
C GLN A 169 7.08 -21.87 -8.06
N MET A 170 6.85 -22.34 -6.84
CA MET A 170 6.35 -21.52 -5.73
C MET A 170 7.31 -20.39 -5.38
N ALA A 171 8.62 -20.64 -5.38
CA ALA A 171 9.64 -19.61 -5.16
C ALA A 171 9.62 -18.54 -6.25
N SER A 172 9.46 -18.93 -7.53
CA SER A 172 9.33 -17.99 -8.64
C SER A 172 8.09 -17.09 -8.49
N LEU A 173 6.94 -17.67 -8.17
CA LEU A 173 5.70 -16.92 -7.96
C LEU A 173 5.75 -16.00 -6.74
N PHE A 174 6.39 -16.46 -5.65
CA PHE A 174 6.62 -15.63 -4.48
C PHE A 174 7.58 -14.47 -4.79
N SER A 175 8.60 -14.69 -5.62
CA SER A 175 9.49 -13.63 -6.10
C SER A 175 8.74 -12.52 -6.84
N ILE A 176 7.74 -12.87 -7.65
CA ILE A 176 6.90 -11.88 -8.33
C ILE A 176 6.12 -11.06 -7.28
N LEU A 177 5.57 -11.69 -6.23
CA LEU A 177 4.93 -10.94 -5.14
C LEU A 177 5.90 -10.02 -4.41
N ILE A 178 7.16 -10.43 -4.22
CA ILE A 178 8.23 -9.58 -3.67
C ILE A 178 8.48 -8.37 -4.56
N ASP A 179 8.59 -8.55 -5.87
CA ASP A 179 8.84 -7.45 -6.82
C ASP A 179 7.74 -6.38 -6.74
N TYR A 180 6.48 -6.81 -6.69
CA TYR A 180 5.34 -5.90 -6.51
C TYR A 180 5.28 -5.28 -5.12
N ALA A 181 5.63 -6.03 -4.08
CA ALA A 181 5.70 -5.51 -2.72
C ALA A 181 6.77 -4.42 -2.60
N LEU A 182 7.93 -4.61 -3.23
CA LEU A 182 9.03 -3.63 -3.28
C LEU A 182 8.63 -2.40 -4.10
N PHE A 183 7.98 -2.60 -5.26
CA PHE A 183 7.45 -1.49 -6.05
C PHE A 183 6.42 -0.67 -5.26
N ALA A 184 5.44 -1.34 -4.63
CA ALA A 184 4.44 -0.69 -3.81
C ALA A 184 5.06 0.07 -2.63
N PHE A 185 6.08 -0.50 -1.99
CA PHE A 185 6.86 0.16 -0.94
C PHE A 185 7.49 1.46 -1.45
N MET A 186 8.27 1.40 -2.54
CA MET A 186 9.01 2.57 -3.07
C MET A 186 8.08 3.71 -3.47
N ILE A 187 6.99 3.38 -4.19
CA ILE A 187 6.00 4.38 -4.63
C ILE A 187 5.25 4.95 -3.42
N SER A 188 4.84 4.12 -2.46
CA SER A 188 4.15 4.58 -1.25
C SER A 188 5.06 5.43 -0.36
N PHE A 189 6.32 5.06 -0.20
CA PHE A 189 7.28 5.81 0.59
C PHE A 189 7.51 7.21 0.00
N THR A 190 7.75 7.28 -1.32
CA THR A 190 7.84 8.54 -2.05
C THR A 190 6.57 9.38 -1.87
N ARG A 191 5.40 8.74 -1.95
CA ARG A 191 4.11 9.42 -1.81
C ARG A 191 3.89 9.97 -0.40
N GLU A 192 4.30 9.25 0.64
CA GLU A 192 4.19 9.75 2.02
C GLU A 192 5.10 10.96 2.25
N ILE A 193 6.31 10.99 1.68
CA ILE A 193 7.16 12.20 1.72
C ILE A 193 6.47 13.39 1.04
N VAL A 194 5.86 13.17 -0.14
CA VAL A 194 5.13 14.23 -0.86
C VAL A 194 3.93 14.73 -0.06
N LYS A 195 3.25 13.84 0.68
CA LYS A 195 2.12 14.20 1.56
C LYS A 195 2.57 15.02 2.75
N ASP A 196 3.71 14.70 3.37
CA ASP A 196 4.25 15.53 4.45
C ASP A 196 4.52 16.95 3.94
N ILE A 197 5.02 17.11 2.70
CA ILE A 197 5.21 18.43 2.09
C ILE A 197 3.88 19.15 1.88
N GLU A 198 2.83 18.43 1.46
CA GLU A 198 1.46 18.96 1.30
C GLU A 198 0.85 19.42 2.64
N ASP A 199 1.20 18.75 3.73
CA ASP A 199 0.62 18.88 5.07
C ASP A 199 1.49 19.70 6.07
N VAL A 200 2.59 20.28 5.58
CA VAL A 200 3.61 20.99 6.39
C VAL A 200 3.06 22.06 7.34
N ASN A 201 2.01 22.79 6.95
CA ASN A 201 1.47 23.90 7.76
C ASN A 201 0.74 23.39 9.01
N GLY A 202 -0.11 22.37 8.86
CA GLY A 202 -0.79 21.76 10.01
C GLY A 202 0.19 21.02 10.92
N ASP A 203 1.18 20.35 10.34
CA ASP A 203 2.20 19.61 11.09
C ASP A 203 3.08 20.55 11.93
N TYR A 204 3.49 21.69 11.35
CA TYR A 204 4.27 22.71 12.04
C TYR A 204 3.50 23.30 13.23
N ASN A 205 2.21 23.62 13.03
CA ASN A 205 1.37 24.17 14.09
C ASN A 205 1.08 23.18 15.23
N GLN A 206 1.28 21.88 15.00
CA GLN A 206 1.16 20.83 16.01
C GLN A 206 2.51 20.40 16.60
N GLY A 207 3.61 21.09 16.26
CA GLY A 207 4.94 20.80 16.79
C GLY A 207 5.53 19.48 16.30
N MET A 208 5.08 18.97 15.15
CA MET A 208 5.64 17.73 14.57
C MET A 208 7.02 17.99 13.95
N ASN A 209 7.86 16.95 13.91
CA ASN A 209 9.20 17.01 13.31
C ASN A 209 9.28 16.17 12.02
N THR A 210 8.41 16.47 11.06
CA THR A 210 8.38 15.81 9.75
C THR A 210 9.54 16.26 8.86
N LEU A 211 9.86 15.49 7.83
CA LEU A 211 10.95 15.81 6.89
C LEU A 211 10.92 17.26 6.34
N PRO A 212 9.80 17.78 5.80
CA PRO A 212 9.77 19.15 5.29
C PRO A 212 9.93 20.21 6.37
N ILE A 213 9.59 19.93 7.63
CA ILE A 213 9.81 20.84 8.76
C ILE A 213 11.30 20.86 9.14
N ALA A 214 11.93 19.69 9.20
CA ALA A 214 13.32 19.55 9.63
C ALA A 214 14.33 20.13 8.61
N ILE A 215 14.11 19.91 7.31
CA ILE A 215 15.08 20.27 6.26
C ILE A 215 14.53 21.26 5.21
N GLY A 216 13.28 21.67 5.33
CA GLY A 216 12.60 22.56 4.40
C GLY A 216 12.01 21.83 3.19
N ILE A 217 10.93 22.41 2.65
CA ILE A 217 10.14 21.89 1.52
C ILE A 217 11.00 21.53 0.31
N SER A 218 11.93 22.41 -0.08
CA SER A 218 12.76 22.20 -1.28
C SER A 218 13.70 21.00 -1.14
N ARG A 219 14.27 20.77 0.06
CA ARG A 219 15.15 19.62 0.29
C ARG A 219 14.35 18.32 0.41
N ALA A 220 13.20 18.35 1.07
CA ALA A 220 12.28 17.20 1.11
C ALA A 220 11.81 16.80 -0.29
N ALA A 221 11.51 17.77 -1.17
CA ALA A 221 11.15 17.50 -2.56
C ALA A 221 12.30 16.82 -3.36
N LYS A 222 13.56 17.20 -3.09
CA LYS A 222 14.74 16.52 -3.68
C LYS A 222 14.90 15.08 -3.18
N ILE A 223 14.55 14.81 -1.92
CA ILE A 223 14.53 13.44 -1.40
C ILE A 223 13.43 12.63 -2.08
N ALA A 224 12.21 13.17 -2.19
CA ALA A 224 11.12 12.51 -2.92
C ALA A 224 11.50 12.22 -4.38
N LEU A 225 12.18 13.16 -5.04
CA LEU A 225 12.74 12.95 -6.37
C LEU A 225 13.72 11.78 -6.40
N ALA A 226 14.73 11.75 -5.51
CA ALA A 226 15.71 10.68 -5.45
C ALA A 226 15.02 9.31 -5.22
N CYS A 227 14.05 9.28 -4.31
CA CYS A 227 13.22 8.09 -4.06
C CYS A 227 12.39 7.65 -5.26
N ALA A 228 11.98 8.56 -6.16
CA ALA A 228 11.23 8.25 -7.38
C ALA A 228 12.12 7.76 -8.55
N ILE A 229 13.38 8.19 -8.60
CA ILE A 229 14.34 7.74 -9.62
C ILE A 229 14.64 6.24 -9.46
N ILE A 230 14.74 5.75 -8.24
CA ILE A 230 15.01 4.33 -7.95
C ILE A 230 13.97 3.39 -8.59
N PRO A 231 12.65 3.50 -8.29
CA PRO A 231 11.63 2.66 -8.92
C PRO A 231 11.54 2.89 -10.43
N PHE A 232 11.89 4.09 -10.95
CA PHE A 232 11.93 4.33 -12.40
C PHE A 232 13.00 3.47 -13.07
N ILE A 233 14.23 3.49 -12.56
CA ILE A 233 15.34 2.69 -13.10
C ILE A 233 15.04 1.21 -12.95
N LEU A 234 14.59 0.77 -11.76
CA LEU A 234 14.27 -0.64 -11.51
C LEU A 234 13.14 -1.13 -12.43
N SER A 235 12.09 -0.32 -12.63
CA SER A 235 11.00 -0.68 -13.55
C SER A 235 11.49 -0.75 -15.00
N LEU A 236 12.37 0.17 -15.42
CA LEU A 236 12.94 0.16 -16.77
C LEU A 236 13.78 -1.11 -17.02
N LEU A 237 14.62 -1.48 -16.05
CA LEU A 237 15.41 -2.72 -16.11
C LEU A 237 14.50 -3.96 -16.10
N TYR A 238 13.48 -3.97 -15.25
CA TYR A 238 12.49 -5.06 -15.18
C TYR A 238 11.78 -5.25 -16.52
N ILE A 239 11.27 -4.17 -17.11
CA ILE A 239 10.58 -4.20 -18.41
C ILE A 239 11.52 -4.71 -19.51
N ASN A 240 12.78 -4.26 -19.54
CA ASN A 240 13.74 -4.73 -20.53
C ASN A 240 14.00 -6.23 -20.41
N THR A 241 14.36 -6.70 -19.21
CA THR A 241 14.75 -8.09 -18.94
C THR A 241 13.57 -9.05 -19.09
N TYR A 242 12.39 -8.70 -18.58
CA TYR A 242 11.27 -9.65 -18.52
C TYR A 242 10.25 -9.48 -19.65
N PHE A 243 10.04 -8.27 -20.19
CA PHE A 243 9.00 -8.06 -21.21
C PHE A 243 9.57 -7.94 -22.62
N VAL A 244 10.57 -7.08 -22.82
CA VAL A 244 11.13 -6.82 -24.16
C VAL A 244 11.89 -8.05 -24.68
N GLN A 245 12.76 -8.64 -23.86
CA GLN A 245 13.53 -9.83 -24.25
C GLN A 245 12.64 -11.05 -24.53
N ASN A 246 11.43 -11.11 -23.94
CA ASN A 246 10.44 -12.16 -24.18
C ASN A 246 9.35 -11.76 -25.18
N HIS A 247 9.55 -10.68 -25.97
CA HIS A 247 8.61 -10.21 -26.99
C HIS A 247 7.18 -9.88 -26.50
N LEU A 248 7.02 -9.54 -25.22
CA LEU A 248 5.74 -9.16 -24.61
C LEU A 248 5.43 -7.66 -24.85
N TYR A 249 5.17 -7.31 -26.12
CA TYR A 249 5.01 -5.91 -26.54
C TYR A 249 3.79 -5.21 -25.93
N ILE A 250 2.67 -5.92 -25.71
CA ILE A 250 1.45 -5.32 -25.15
C ILE A 250 1.70 -4.86 -23.70
N VAL A 251 2.27 -5.74 -22.87
CA VAL A 251 2.65 -5.39 -21.49
C VAL A 251 3.70 -4.29 -21.46
N THR A 252 4.66 -4.33 -22.38
CA THR A 252 5.68 -3.29 -22.50
C THR A 252 5.03 -1.92 -22.74
N ILE A 253 4.16 -1.80 -23.75
CA ILE A 253 3.45 -0.55 -24.06
C ILE A 253 2.62 -0.08 -22.85
N TYR A 254 1.91 -1.00 -22.20
CA TYR A 254 1.13 -0.70 -21.00
C TYR A 254 2.02 -0.14 -19.88
N ALA A 255 3.13 -0.80 -19.56
CA ALA A 255 4.03 -0.40 -18.49
C ALA A 255 4.69 0.95 -18.80
N PHE A 256 5.06 1.20 -20.06
CA PHE A 256 5.54 2.52 -20.48
C PHE A 256 4.48 3.61 -20.30
N ALA A 257 3.25 3.37 -20.76
CA ALA A 257 2.19 4.37 -20.76
C ALA A 257 1.67 4.71 -19.35
N PHE A 258 1.52 3.71 -18.48
CA PHE A 258 0.83 3.86 -17.19
C PHE A 258 1.75 3.83 -15.97
N VAL A 259 3.01 3.38 -16.10
CA VAL A 259 3.98 3.34 -15.00
C VAL A 259 5.15 4.28 -15.28
N LEU A 260 5.93 4.04 -16.34
CA LEU A 260 7.15 4.81 -16.61
C LEU A 260 6.88 6.26 -17.00
N ALA A 261 5.97 6.53 -17.93
CA ALA A 261 5.68 7.89 -18.39
C ALA A 261 5.10 8.78 -17.26
N PRO A 262 4.14 8.32 -16.44
CA PRO A 262 3.67 9.11 -15.29
C PRO A 262 4.73 9.27 -14.20
N LEU A 263 5.62 8.28 -14.00
CA LEU A 263 6.71 8.39 -13.04
C LEU A 263 7.78 9.39 -13.53
N LEU A 264 8.09 9.39 -14.84
CA LEU A 264 8.93 10.41 -15.46
C LEU A 264 8.30 11.81 -15.35
N TYR A 265 6.99 11.92 -15.58
CA TYR A 265 6.25 13.16 -15.36
C TYR A 265 6.40 13.65 -13.92
N PHE A 266 6.25 12.76 -12.93
CA PHE A 266 6.47 13.10 -11.52
C PHE A 266 7.90 13.62 -11.28
N ILE A 267 8.91 12.90 -11.77
CA ILE A 267 10.34 13.24 -11.65
C ILE A 267 10.61 14.64 -12.22
N VAL A 268 10.07 14.98 -13.39
CA VAL A 268 10.27 16.30 -14.01
C VAL A 268 9.52 17.39 -13.25
N LYS A 269 8.29 17.13 -12.80
CA LYS A 269 7.44 18.16 -12.18
C LYS A 269 7.79 18.46 -10.73
N VAL A 270 8.27 17.48 -9.96
CA VAL A 270 8.58 17.69 -8.54
C VAL A 270 9.68 18.74 -8.31
N PHE A 271 10.60 18.91 -9.25
CA PHE A 271 11.64 19.96 -9.21
C PHE A 271 11.08 21.37 -9.13
N ASN A 272 9.96 21.62 -9.81
CA ASN A 272 9.35 22.95 -9.94
C ASN A 272 8.12 23.13 -9.05
N ALA A 273 7.72 22.09 -8.31
CA ALA A 273 6.58 22.14 -7.40
C ALA A 273 6.88 23.07 -6.22
N LYS A 274 5.98 24.04 -5.98
CA LYS A 274 6.14 25.03 -4.91
C LYS A 274 4.88 25.18 -4.06
N SER A 275 3.72 24.91 -4.64
CA SER A 275 2.44 25.07 -3.97
C SER A 275 1.90 23.75 -3.43
N LYS A 276 1.06 23.82 -2.39
CA LYS A 276 0.32 22.67 -1.86
C LYS A 276 -0.46 21.94 -2.96
N LYS A 277 -1.05 22.67 -3.91
CA LYS A 277 -1.79 22.08 -5.04
C LYS A 277 -0.88 21.24 -5.95
N ASP A 278 0.36 21.67 -6.17
CA ASP A 278 1.33 20.91 -6.97
C ASP A 278 1.63 19.57 -6.29
N PHE A 279 1.90 19.58 -4.97
CA PHE A 279 2.19 18.36 -4.22
C PHE A 279 0.97 17.44 -4.11
N GLN A 280 -0.24 17.99 -3.97
CA GLN A 280 -1.48 17.22 -4.00
C GLN A 280 -1.69 16.52 -5.37
N HIS A 281 -1.41 17.21 -6.48
CA HIS A 281 -1.43 16.63 -7.82
C HIS A 281 -0.40 15.50 -7.95
N LEU A 282 0.85 15.75 -7.53
CA LEU A 282 1.93 14.76 -7.59
C LEU A 282 1.66 13.52 -6.73
N SER A 283 1.09 13.70 -5.53
CA SER A 283 0.62 12.61 -4.66
C SER A 283 -0.48 11.78 -5.33
N THR A 284 -1.35 12.43 -6.11
CA THR A 284 -2.40 11.77 -6.90
C THR A 284 -1.80 10.99 -8.08
N VAL A 285 -0.80 11.54 -8.77
CA VAL A 285 -0.07 10.83 -9.84
C VAL A 285 0.59 9.55 -9.30
N LEU A 286 1.29 9.62 -8.16
CA LEU A 286 1.88 8.44 -7.52
C LEU A 286 0.82 7.40 -7.12
N LYS A 287 -0.36 7.84 -6.68
CA LYS A 287 -1.47 6.93 -6.40
C LYS A 287 -1.96 6.21 -7.66
N PHE A 288 -2.03 6.90 -8.80
CA PHE A 288 -2.38 6.26 -10.08
C PHE A 288 -1.29 5.30 -10.57
N ILE A 289 -0.02 5.67 -10.43
CA ILE A 289 1.12 4.79 -10.75
C ILE A 289 1.02 3.49 -9.96
N LEU A 290 0.73 3.57 -8.65
CA LEU A 290 0.53 2.39 -7.81
C LEU A 290 -0.65 1.54 -8.30
N PHE A 291 -1.79 2.16 -8.61
CA PHE A 291 -2.98 1.46 -9.10
C PHE A 291 -2.73 0.74 -10.42
N PHE A 292 -2.16 1.42 -11.42
CA PHE A 292 -1.86 0.82 -12.72
C PHE A 292 -0.71 -0.17 -12.66
N GLY A 293 0.24 0.03 -11.74
CA GLY A 293 1.28 -0.94 -11.41
C GLY A 293 0.66 -2.24 -10.92
N ILE A 294 -0.27 -2.19 -9.97
CA ILE A 294 -1.02 -3.38 -9.51
C ILE A 294 -1.81 -4.00 -10.66
N LEU A 295 -2.51 -3.20 -11.46
CA LEU A 295 -3.30 -3.68 -12.59
C LEU A 295 -2.45 -4.37 -13.67
N SER A 296 -1.15 -4.07 -13.73
CA SER A 296 -0.23 -4.68 -14.70
C SER A 296 -0.16 -6.21 -14.58
N ILE A 297 -0.41 -6.79 -13.40
CA ILE A 297 -0.39 -8.25 -13.23
C ILE A 297 -1.45 -8.93 -14.09
N LEU A 298 -2.63 -8.34 -14.21
CA LEU A 298 -3.70 -8.85 -15.08
C LEU A 298 -3.27 -8.81 -16.55
N ILE A 299 -2.64 -7.71 -16.96
CA ILE A 299 -2.19 -7.53 -18.35
C ILE A 299 -1.06 -8.52 -18.67
N ILE A 300 -0.14 -8.75 -17.73
CA ILE A 300 0.91 -9.77 -17.83
C ILE A 300 0.29 -11.16 -17.99
N SER A 301 -0.63 -11.54 -17.10
CA SER A 301 -1.30 -12.84 -17.16
C SER A 301 -2.03 -13.07 -18.49
N LEU A 302 -2.75 -12.06 -18.99
CA LEU A 302 -3.44 -12.16 -20.28
C LEU A 302 -2.44 -12.21 -21.45
N ASN A 303 -1.39 -11.41 -21.42
CA ASN A 303 -0.40 -11.39 -22.49
C ASN A 303 0.35 -12.73 -22.57
N ILE A 304 0.71 -13.33 -21.45
CA ILE A 304 1.32 -14.67 -21.42
C ILE A 304 0.32 -15.69 -21.98
N LYS A 305 -0.94 -15.68 -21.53
CA LYS A 305 -1.94 -16.65 -21.98
C LYS A 305 -2.23 -16.63 -23.49
N TYR A 306 -2.14 -15.46 -24.13
CA TYR A 306 -2.51 -15.31 -25.55
C TYR A 306 -1.32 -15.17 -26.51
N ASN A 307 -0.10 -14.91 -26.01
CA ASN A 307 1.07 -14.64 -26.86
C ASN A 307 2.36 -15.38 -26.41
N ALA A 308 2.31 -16.24 -25.39
CA ALA A 308 3.38 -17.19 -25.06
C ALA A 308 2.93 -18.61 -25.45
#